data_AF-A0AAF0YQY8-F1
#
_entry.id   AF-A0AAF0YQY8-F1
#
_cell.length_a   1.000
_cell.length_b   1.000
_cell.length_c   1.000
_cell.angle_alpha   90.00
_cell.angle_beta   90.00
_cell.angle_gamma   90.00
#
_symmetry.space_group_name_H-M   'P 1'
#
loop_
_entity.id
_entity.type
_entity.pdbx_description
1 polymer ?
#
loop_
_entity_poly.entity_id
_entity_poly.type
_entity_poly.pdbx_seq_one_letter_code
_entity_poly.pdbx_strand_id
1 'polypeptide(L)'
;MNLMLNGLINSKDTFSIQSRWFSQGGYFPPFLIFMNALFICSRNQWRSPTAETVFRRYPNVQARSAGTSPNARHTVSIDDIAWADKIFVMEQKHKSRLLAQFPRALQYKEMIVLDIPDNYRYMDEELIEILKESVVPYLSR
;
A
#
# COMPACT_ATOMS: atom_id res chain seq x y z
N MET A 1 -34.45 16.95 -13.42
CA MET A 1 -34.63 17.89 -12.28
C MET A 1 -34.10 17.22 -11.02
N ASN A 2 -33.17 17.92 -10.36
CA ASN A 2 -32.41 17.63 -9.12
C ASN A 2 -31.52 16.36 -9.09
N LEU A 3 -30.20 16.42 -9.32
CA LEU A 3 -29.07 17.09 -8.63
C LEU A 3 -28.72 16.57 -7.22
N MET A 4 -27.50 16.00 -7.16
CA MET A 4 -26.51 16.00 -6.07
C MET A 4 -26.82 15.06 -4.88
N LEU A 5 -25.87 14.43 -4.19
CA LEU A 5 -24.55 14.91 -3.79
C LEU A 5 -23.49 13.80 -3.73
N ASN A 6 -22.28 14.22 -4.08
CA ASN A 6 -21.00 13.74 -3.60
C ASN A 6 -21.04 13.33 -2.12
N GLY A 7 -20.76 12.07 -1.83
CA GLY A 7 -20.46 11.59 -0.47
C GLY A 7 -19.07 10.97 -0.46
N LEU A 8 -18.08 11.73 -0.01
CA LEU A 8 -16.80 11.16 0.42
C LEU A 8 -17.10 10.11 1.49
N ILE A 9 -16.88 8.84 1.17
CA ILE A 9 -17.13 7.71 2.07
C ILE A 9 -16.17 7.87 3.26
N ASN A 10 -16.69 8.21 4.42
CA ASN A 10 -15.89 8.39 5.62
C ASN A 10 -15.53 7.01 6.19
N SER A 11 -14.34 6.85 6.77
CA SER A 11 -13.86 5.55 7.28
C SER A 11 -14.78 4.95 8.35
N LYS A 12 -15.54 5.79 9.06
CA LYS A 12 -16.56 5.38 10.03
C LYS A 12 -17.79 4.74 9.37
N ASP A 13 -18.17 5.21 8.18
CA ASP A 13 -19.32 4.68 7.45
C ASP A 13 -19.01 3.30 6.87
N THR A 14 -17.77 3.10 6.38
CA THR A 14 -17.30 1.79 5.91
C THR A 14 -17.37 0.72 7.01
N PHE A 15 -16.99 1.07 8.25
CA PHE A 15 -17.02 0.16 9.40
C PHE A 15 -18.46 -0.16 9.87
N SER A 16 -19.35 0.84 9.85
CA SER A 16 -20.77 0.65 10.18
C SER A 16 -21.47 -0.24 9.14
N ILE A 17 -21.13 -0.06 7.87
CA ILE A 17 -21.61 -0.89 6.77
C ILE A 17 -21.11 -2.33 6.98
N GLN A 18 -19.80 -2.55 7.14
CA GLN A 18 -19.21 -3.88 7.36
C GLN A 18 -19.87 -4.64 8.52
N SER A 19 -19.96 -4.02 9.70
CA SER A 19 -20.54 -4.64 10.90
C SER A 19 -22.01 -5.03 10.71
N ARG A 20 -22.78 -4.25 9.95
CA ARG A 20 -24.18 -4.57 9.62
C ARG A 20 -24.30 -5.79 8.69
N TRP A 21 -23.41 -5.94 7.71
CA TRP A 21 -23.40 -7.11 6.80
C TRP A 21 -22.96 -8.42 7.47
N PHE A 22 -22.03 -8.37 8.43
CA PHE A 22 -21.63 -9.55 9.21
C PHE A 22 -22.75 -10.12 10.07
N SER A 23 -23.67 -9.27 10.55
CA SER A 23 -24.74 -9.69 11.46
C SER A 23 -25.95 -10.36 10.78
N GLN A 24 -26.13 -10.19 9.47
CA GLN A 24 -27.39 -10.54 8.78
C GLN A 24 -27.26 -11.63 7.70
N GLY A 25 -26.15 -12.38 7.68
CA GLY A 25 -25.97 -13.51 6.75
C GLY A 25 -26.10 -13.13 5.26
N GLY A 26 -25.87 -11.86 4.92
CA GLY A 26 -26.12 -11.30 3.60
C GLY A 26 -24.92 -11.39 2.66
N TYR A 27 -25.22 -11.65 1.39
CA TYR A 27 -24.31 -11.61 0.24
C TYR A 27 -23.24 -10.51 0.39
N PHE A 28 -21.96 -10.91 0.46
CA PHE A 28 -20.86 -9.95 0.28
C PHE A 28 -20.94 -9.43 -1.15
N PRO A 29 -21.10 -8.11 -1.39
CA PRO A 29 -21.05 -7.59 -2.74
C PRO A 29 -19.68 -7.95 -3.33
N PRO A 30 -19.60 -8.65 -4.48
CA PRO A 30 -18.35 -9.16 -5.05
C PRO A 30 -17.38 -8.05 -5.52
N PHE A 31 -17.69 -6.77 -5.25
CA PHE A 31 -17.00 -5.59 -5.77
C PHE A 31 -16.25 -4.75 -4.74
N LEU A 32 -16.20 -5.14 -3.45
CA LEU A 32 -15.26 -4.54 -2.50
C LEU A 32 -13.91 -5.29 -2.55
N ILE A 33 -13.25 -5.23 -3.71
CA ILE A 33 -11.90 -5.74 -3.86
C ILE A 33 -10.96 -4.69 -3.26
N PHE A 34 -10.42 -5.00 -2.09
CA PHE A 34 -9.38 -4.20 -1.46
C PHE A 34 -8.03 -4.66 -1.99
N MET A 35 -7.22 -3.74 -2.52
CA MET A 35 -5.85 -4.02 -2.91
C MET A 35 -4.90 -3.86 -1.74
N ASN A 36 -4.10 -4.88 -1.46
CA ASN A 36 -3.04 -4.85 -0.46
C ASN A 36 -1.73 -4.34 -1.10
N ALA A 37 -1.36 -3.10 -0.77
CA ALA A 37 -0.14 -2.45 -1.23
C ALA A 37 0.95 -2.50 -0.16
N LEU A 38 2.10 -3.09 -0.48
CA LEU A 38 3.27 -3.13 0.39
C LEU A 38 4.36 -2.19 -0.12
N PHE A 39 4.72 -1.19 0.66
CA PHE A 39 5.77 -0.21 0.34
C PHE A 39 7.10 -0.57 1.01
N ILE A 40 8.18 -0.62 0.25
CA ILE A 40 9.49 -1.07 0.72
C ILE A 40 10.57 -0.02 0.46
N CYS A 41 11.32 0.33 1.51
CA CYS A 41 12.56 1.09 1.39
C CYS A 41 13.70 0.40 2.15
N SER A 42 14.76 1.13 2.50
CA SER A 42 15.88 0.57 3.26
C SER A 42 15.54 0.37 4.75
N ARG A 43 15.28 1.45 5.49
CA ARG A 43 15.11 1.42 6.96
C ARG A 43 13.66 1.47 7.46
N ASN A 44 12.68 1.61 6.57
CA ASN A 44 11.28 1.84 6.94
C ASN A 44 11.11 3.05 7.89
N GLN A 45 11.73 4.18 7.56
CA GLN A 45 11.71 5.39 8.39
C GLN A 45 11.04 6.58 7.69
N TRP A 46 11.31 6.80 6.40
CA TRP A 46 10.83 7.99 5.68
C TRP A 46 9.94 7.63 4.49
N ARG A 47 10.53 7.19 3.37
CA ARG A 47 9.80 6.95 2.11
C ARG A 47 8.67 5.94 2.22
N SER A 48 8.94 4.72 2.70
CA SER A 48 7.89 3.69 2.78
C SER A 48 6.82 3.95 3.85
N PRO A 49 7.14 4.49 5.05
CA PRO A 49 6.11 4.94 5.98
C PRO A 49 5.26 6.11 5.46
N THR A 50 5.86 7.03 4.69
CA THR A 50 5.10 8.14 4.07
C THR A 50 4.08 7.59 3.08
N ALA A 51 4.49 6.66 2.21
CA ALA A 51 3.58 5.99 1.29
C ALA A 51 2.45 5.26 2.03
N GLU A 52 2.76 4.51 3.09
CA GLU A 52 1.74 3.86 3.93
C GLU A 52 0.72 4.88 4.48
N THR A 53 1.18 5.99 5.07
CA THR A 53 0.31 7.03 5.64
C THR A 53 -0.57 7.69 4.57
N VAL A 54 -0.04 7.91 3.37
CA VAL A 54 -0.77 8.51 2.25
C VAL A 54 -1.83 7.54 1.72
N PHE A 55 -1.44 6.31 1.38
CA PHE A 55 -2.33 5.36 0.69
C PHE A 55 -3.33 4.66 1.62
N ARG A 56 -3.12 4.66 2.94
CA ARG A 56 -4.16 4.25 3.91
C ARG A 56 -5.44 5.09 3.84
N ARG A 57 -5.37 6.28 3.26
CA ARG A 57 -6.52 7.18 3.09
C ARG A 57 -7.28 6.92 1.79
N TYR A 58 -6.76 6.08 0.90
CA TYR A 58 -7.40 5.79 -0.38
C TYR A 58 -8.50 4.74 -0.18
N PRO A 59 -9.68 4.93 -0.80
CA PRO A 59 -10.72 3.91 -0.78
C PRO A 59 -10.19 2.64 -1.46
N ASN A 60 -10.56 1.48 -0.92
CA ASN A 60 -10.20 0.16 -1.46
C ASN A 60 -8.69 -0.15 -1.49
N VAL A 61 -7.86 0.59 -0.75
CA VAL A 61 -6.43 0.28 -0.59
C VAL A 61 -6.12 -0.02 0.87
N GLN A 62 -5.55 -1.19 1.12
CA GLN A 62 -4.88 -1.47 2.39
C GLN A 62 -3.39 -1.28 2.19
N ALA A 63 -2.77 -0.41 2.98
CA ALA A 63 -1.34 -0.12 2.85
C ALA A 63 -0.55 -0.56 4.09
N ARG A 64 0.58 -1.22 3.83
CA ARG A 64 1.63 -1.54 4.81
C ARG A 64 2.99 -1.11 4.26
N SER A 65 3.95 -0.96 5.15
CA SER A 65 5.33 -0.68 4.80
C SER A 65 6.33 -1.52 5.59
N ALA A 66 7.46 -1.80 4.96
CA ALA A 66 8.58 -2.46 5.59
C ALA A 66 9.91 -1.98 4.98
N GLY A 67 11.01 -2.53 5.49
CA GLY A 67 12.37 -2.22 5.08
C GLY A 67 13.19 -3.46 4.79
N THR A 68 14.17 -3.34 3.90
CA THR A 68 15.09 -4.43 3.52
C THR A 68 16.33 -4.52 4.41
N SER A 69 16.62 -3.48 5.20
CA SER A 69 17.72 -3.47 6.15
C SER A 69 17.36 -4.29 7.40
N PRO A 70 18.30 -5.06 7.98
CA PRO A 70 18.07 -5.70 9.28
C PRO A 70 17.83 -4.67 10.41
N ASN A 71 18.28 -3.43 10.21
CA ASN A 71 18.05 -2.31 11.13
C ASN A 71 16.82 -1.47 10.74
N ALA A 72 15.91 -2.03 9.95
CA ALA A 72 14.66 -1.36 9.62
C ALA A 72 13.73 -1.34 10.84
N ARG A 73 12.94 -0.27 10.98
CA ARG A 73 11.91 -0.18 12.02
C ARG A 73 10.95 -1.37 11.98
N HIS A 74 10.54 -1.74 10.77
CA HIS A 74 9.86 -2.98 10.46
C HIS A 74 10.63 -3.65 9.32
N THR A 75 11.29 -4.77 9.60
CA THR A 75 12.00 -5.54 8.58
C THR A 75 11.00 -6.40 7.82
N VAL A 76 11.11 -6.42 6.49
CA VAL A 76 10.20 -7.17 5.63
C VAL A 76 10.22 -8.66 5.98
N SER A 77 9.03 -9.23 6.14
CA SER A 77 8.81 -10.63 6.47
C SER A 77 8.15 -11.39 5.32
N ILE A 78 8.11 -12.72 5.42
CA ILE A 78 7.38 -13.57 4.48
C ILE A 78 5.87 -13.25 4.53
N ASP A 79 5.35 -12.95 5.72
CA ASP A 79 3.93 -12.64 5.91
C ASP A 79 3.54 -11.33 5.23
N ASP A 80 4.43 -10.33 5.21
CA ASP A 80 4.22 -9.09 4.46
C ASP A 80 4.11 -9.36 2.96
N ILE A 81 5.03 -10.17 2.43
CA ILE A 81 5.06 -10.52 1.01
C ILE A 81 3.82 -11.35 0.63
N ALA A 82 3.44 -12.31 1.47
CA ALA A 82 2.27 -13.14 1.26
C ALA A 82 0.99 -12.30 1.25
N TRP A 83 0.86 -11.36 2.19
CA TRP A 83 -0.27 -10.44 2.31
C TRP A 83 -0.43 -9.47 1.12
N ALA A 84 0.68 -9.04 0.51
CA ALA A 84 0.67 -8.01 -0.53
C ALA A 84 0.16 -8.53 -1.88
N ASP A 85 -0.76 -7.80 -2.51
CA ASP A 85 -1.13 -8.02 -3.92
C ASP A 85 -0.11 -7.35 -4.84
N LYS A 86 0.29 -6.11 -4.49
CA LYS A 86 1.34 -5.36 -5.19
C LYS A 86 2.42 -4.91 -4.21
N ILE A 87 3.67 -5.05 -4.64
CA ILE A 87 4.84 -4.64 -3.86
C ILE A 87 5.51 -3.47 -4.58
N PHE A 88 5.54 -2.32 -3.92
CA PHE A 88 6.17 -1.10 -4.40
C PHE A 88 7.50 -0.90 -3.70
N VAL A 89 8.58 -0.85 -4.46
CA VAL A 89 9.93 -0.64 -3.91
C VAL A 89 10.48 0.70 -4.38
N MET A 90 11.14 1.44 -3.49
CA MET A 90 11.59 2.79 -3.83
C MET A 90 12.68 2.83 -4.89
N GLU A 91 13.56 1.82 -4.93
CA GLU A 91 14.75 1.81 -5.79
C GLU A 91 15.06 0.38 -6.21
N GLN A 92 15.77 0.21 -7.32
CA GLN A 92 16.13 -1.11 -7.86
C GLN A 92 16.92 -1.97 -6.84
N LYS A 93 17.78 -1.35 -6.03
CA LYS A 93 18.55 -2.04 -4.98
C LYS A 93 17.65 -2.75 -3.96
N HIS A 94 16.47 -2.21 -3.67
CA HIS A 94 15.51 -2.82 -2.76
C HIS A 94 14.88 -4.07 -3.40
N LYS A 95 14.54 -4.01 -4.70
CA LYS A 95 14.05 -5.17 -5.47
C LYS A 95 15.06 -6.32 -5.45
N SER A 96 16.32 -6.01 -5.76
CA SER A 96 17.39 -7.01 -5.80
C SER A 96 17.60 -7.69 -4.43
N ARG A 97 17.53 -6.91 -3.33
CA ARG A 97 17.61 -7.46 -1.96
C ARG A 97 16.45 -8.38 -1.63
N LEU A 98 15.22 -7.99 -1.97
CA LEU A 98 14.03 -8.82 -1.77
C LEU A 98 14.12 -10.14 -2.55
N LEU A 99 14.52 -10.08 -3.82
CA LEU A 99 14.69 -11.27 -4.67
C LEU A 99 15.77 -12.22 -4.13
N ALA A 100 16.86 -11.69 -3.59
CA ALA A 100 17.91 -12.50 -2.97
C ALA A 100 17.43 -13.19 -1.69
N GLN A 101 16.61 -12.51 -0.89
CA GLN A 101 16.17 -13.00 0.42
C GLN A 101 14.93 -13.89 0.36
N PHE A 102 13.98 -13.60 -0.54
CA PHE A 102 12.68 -14.26 -0.63
C PHE A 102 12.34 -14.75 -2.06
N PRO A 103 13.25 -15.45 -2.78
CA PRO A 103 13.05 -15.77 -4.20
C PRO A 103 11.78 -16.57 -4.46
N ARG A 104 11.47 -17.55 -3.60
CA ARG A 104 10.28 -18.40 -3.75
C ARG A 104 8.98 -17.66 -3.46
N ALA A 105 8.96 -16.80 -2.44
CA ALA A 105 7.75 -16.05 -2.07
C ALA A 105 7.39 -14.97 -3.10
N LEU A 106 8.38 -14.48 -3.87
CA LEU A 106 8.21 -13.42 -4.85
C LEU A 106 7.97 -13.91 -6.29
N GLN A 107 8.05 -15.21 -6.56
CA GLN A 107 7.98 -15.78 -7.91
C GLN A 107 6.74 -15.34 -8.71
N TYR A 108 5.61 -15.14 -8.03
CA TYR A 108 4.33 -14.77 -8.63
C TYR A 108 3.80 -13.42 -8.14
N LYS A 109 4.65 -12.62 -7.47
CA LYS A 109 4.27 -11.31 -6.94
C LYS A 109 4.69 -10.20 -7.89
N GLU A 110 3.80 -9.25 -8.11
CA GLU A 110 4.11 -8.07 -8.91
C GLU A 110 4.94 -7.07 -8.07
N MET A 111 6.15 -6.78 -8.56
CA MET A 111 7.05 -5.81 -7.95
C MET A 111 7.32 -4.62 -8.87
N ILE A 112 6.89 -3.45 -8.41
CA ILE A 112 6.99 -2.16 -9.12
C ILE A 112 8.08 -1.33 -8.47
N VAL A 113 9.04 -0.86 -9.27
CA VAL A 113 10.11 0.04 -8.82
C VAL A 113 9.66 1.47 -9.10
N LEU A 114 9.58 2.29 -8.04
CA LEU A 114 9.12 3.68 -8.14
C LEU A 114 10.22 4.66 -8.55
N ASP A 115 11.49 4.24 -8.43
CA ASP A 115 12.68 5.05 -8.72
C ASP A 115 12.76 6.39 -7.95
N ILE A 116 12.39 6.35 -6.67
CA ILE A 116 12.39 7.50 -5.77
C ILE A 116 13.68 7.54 -4.95
N PRO A 117 14.53 8.57 -5.10
CA PRO A 117 15.81 8.69 -4.39
C PRO A 117 15.67 8.83 -2.87
N ASP A 118 16.77 8.61 -2.12
CA ASP A 118 16.79 8.62 -0.64
C ASP A 118 17.15 10.00 -0.03
N ASN A 119 16.60 11.07 -0.58
CA ASN A 119 16.83 12.47 -0.19
C ASN A 119 15.64 13.11 0.55
N TYR A 120 14.60 12.33 0.84
CA TYR A 120 13.35 12.83 1.43
C TYR A 120 13.20 12.46 2.91
N ARG A 121 12.62 13.38 3.68
CA ARG A 121 12.20 13.12 5.06
C ARG A 121 10.79 12.55 5.12
N TYR A 122 10.41 12.06 6.30
CA TYR A 122 9.06 11.56 6.53
C TYR A 122 8.03 12.68 6.31
N MET A 123 6.98 12.40 5.52
CA MET A 123 5.89 13.33 5.17
C MET A 123 6.34 14.63 4.48
N ASP A 124 7.50 14.60 3.81
CA ASP A 124 7.92 15.65 2.91
C ASP A 124 6.89 15.85 1.78
N GLU A 125 6.56 17.10 1.45
CA GLU A 125 5.51 17.42 0.47
C GLU A 125 5.87 16.94 -0.94
N GLU A 126 7.13 17.13 -1.36
CA GLU A 126 7.63 16.69 -2.67
C GLU A 126 7.55 15.16 -2.78
N LEU A 127 7.94 14.46 -1.71
CA LEU A 127 7.83 13.00 -1.64
C LEU A 127 6.37 12.52 -1.76
N ILE A 128 5.43 13.21 -1.12
CA ILE A 128 4.00 12.85 -1.18
C ILE A 128 3.48 12.99 -2.60
N GLU A 129 3.84 14.07 -3.30
CA GLU A 129 3.44 14.31 -4.69
C GLU A 129 3.99 13.23 -5.61
N ILE A 130 5.30 12.96 -5.57
CA ILE A 130 5.95 11.93 -6.38
C ILE A 130 5.34 10.54 -6.10
N LEU A 131 5.06 10.22 -4.84
CA LEU A 131 4.42 8.96 -4.47
C LEU A 131 3.03 8.84 -5.08
N LYS A 132 2.21 9.88 -5.03
CA LYS A 132 0.87 9.87 -5.63
C LYS A 132 0.94 9.68 -7.14
N GLU A 133 1.77 10.46 -7.82
CA GLU A 133 1.94 10.37 -9.28
C GLU A 133 2.43 8.98 -9.70
N SER A 134 3.36 8.40 -8.93
CA SER A 134 3.96 7.12 -9.27
C SER A 134 3.06 5.94 -8.96
N VAL A 135 2.26 5.98 -7.88
CA VAL A 135 1.51 4.81 -7.39
C VAL A 135 0.07 4.78 -7.89
N VAL A 136 -0.60 5.94 -8.02
CA VAL A 136 -2.01 6.03 -8.44
C VAL A 136 -2.31 5.30 -9.76
N PRO A 137 -1.45 5.33 -10.79
CA PRO A 137 -1.67 4.57 -12.03
C PRO A 137 -1.80 3.05 -11.84
N TYR A 138 -1.33 2.51 -10.72
CA TYR A 138 -1.41 1.09 -10.39
C TYR A 138 -2.62 0.74 -9.50
N LEU A 139 -3.38 1.73 -9.02
CA LEU A 139 -4.55 1.52 -8.15
C LEU A 139 -5.86 1.28 -8.92
N SER A 140 -5.91 1.62 -10.21
CA SER A 140 -7.15 1.70 -11.01
C SER A 140 -7.37 0.53 -11.99
N ARG A 141 -6.68 -0.59 -11.81
CA ARG A 141 -6.73 -1.76 -12.70
C ARG A 141 -7.30 -2.99 -12.02
#